data_AF-A0A375GHM1-F1
#
_entry.id   AF-A0A375GHM1-F1
#
_cell.length_a   1.000
_cell.length_b   1.000
_cell.length_c   1.000
_cell.angle_alpha   90.00
_cell.angle_beta   90.00
_cell.angle_gamma   90.00
#
_symmetry.space_group_name_H-M   'P 1'
#
loop_
_entity.id
_entity.type
_entity.pdbx_description
1 polymer ?
#
loop_
_entity_poly.entity_id
_entity_poly.type
_entity_poly.pdbx_seq_one_letter_code
_entity_poly.pdbx_strand_id
1 'polypeptide(L)'
;MMRGGHLDITVLGGFQVSARGDLANWSTGEPDAVPAVGGAMDLVAGAANLFVMMEHVTRDGLPKIVERCSYPLTGLGVVDRIYTDLAVIDVQPGGGLLVTGLAEGVSFDAVAALSAAPLMLKGQCRVLR
;
A
#
# COMPACT_ATOMS: atom_id res chain seq x y z
N MET A 1 -16.50 2.24 -17.80
CA MET A 1 -15.07 2.61 -17.75
C MET A 1 -14.38 1.91 -16.59
N MET A 2 -14.69 2.23 -15.32
CA MET A 2 -13.99 1.70 -14.13
C MET A 2 -14.06 0.17 -14.01
N ARG A 3 -15.23 -0.44 -13.76
CA ARG A 3 -15.36 -1.91 -13.63
C ARG A 3 -15.14 -2.72 -14.91
N GLY A 4 -14.94 -2.04 -16.05
CA GLY A 4 -14.85 -2.70 -17.35
C GLY A 4 -13.47 -3.24 -17.71
N GLY A 5 -12.48 -3.13 -16.81
CA GLY A 5 -11.10 -3.52 -17.14
C GLY A 5 -10.40 -2.57 -18.11
N HIS A 6 -10.95 -1.37 -18.33
CA HIS A 6 -10.40 -0.41 -19.29
C HIS A 6 -9.39 0.57 -18.68
N LEU A 7 -9.11 0.43 -17.39
CA LEU A 7 -8.11 1.24 -16.68
C LEU A 7 -6.85 0.42 -16.53
N ASP A 8 -5.77 0.85 -17.18
CA ASP A 8 -4.46 0.19 -17.05
C ASP A 8 -3.90 0.34 -15.64
N ILE A 9 -4.06 1.54 -15.06
CA ILE A 9 -3.50 1.92 -13.76
C ILE A 9 -4.52 2.73 -12.97
N THR A 10 -4.68 2.39 -11.71
CA THR A 10 -5.33 3.23 -10.69
C THR A 10 -4.33 3.57 -9.60
N VAL A 11 -4.33 4.82 -9.15
CA VAL A 11 -3.53 5.28 -8.01
C VAL A 11 -4.45 5.76 -6.90
N LEU A 12 -4.31 5.20 -5.68
CA LEU A 12 -5.11 5.57 -4.52
C LEU A 12 -4.23 5.90 -3.31
N GLY A 13 -4.80 6.65 -2.36
CA GLY A 13 -4.26 6.73 -1.00
C GLY A 13 -4.53 5.45 -0.20
N GLY A 14 -3.82 5.28 0.92
CA GLY A 14 -3.98 4.14 1.82
C GLY A 14 -3.84 4.51 3.30
N PHE A 15 -4.73 3.98 4.14
CA PHE A 15 -4.55 3.97 5.59
C PHE A 15 -3.68 2.79 6.02
N GLN A 16 -3.94 1.62 5.45
CA GLN A 16 -3.13 0.41 5.64
C GLN A 16 -3.01 -0.37 4.34
N VAL A 17 -1.86 -1.01 4.15
CA VAL A 17 -1.66 -2.06 3.14
C VAL A 17 -1.10 -3.31 3.81
N SER A 18 -1.70 -4.47 3.53
CA SER A 18 -1.26 -5.74 4.12
C SER A 18 -0.06 -6.37 3.41
N ALA A 19 0.59 -7.34 4.04
CA ALA A 19 1.64 -8.16 3.43
C ALA A 19 1.18 -8.94 2.18
N ARG A 20 -0.14 -9.07 1.98
CA ARG A 20 -0.76 -9.74 0.83
C ARG A 20 -1.32 -8.75 -0.19
N GLY A 21 -1.18 -7.45 0.03
CA GLY A 21 -1.73 -6.42 -0.84
C GLY A 21 -3.21 -6.10 -0.58
N ASP A 22 -3.75 -6.39 0.62
CA ASP A 22 -5.07 -5.89 0.98
C ASP A 22 -5.00 -4.37 1.20
N LEU A 23 -5.99 -3.63 0.71
CA LEU A 23 -6.06 -2.17 0.87
C LEU A 23 -7.15 -1.80 1.87
N ALA A 24 -6.85 -0.93 2.83
CA ALA A 24 -7.84 -0.21 3.62
C ALA A 24 -7.66 1.30 3.45
N ASN A 25 -8.66 2.00 2.90
CA ASN A 25 -8.54 3.43 2.63
C ASN A 25 -9.84 4.26 2.70
N TRP A 26 -10.94 3.71 3.21
CA TRP A 26 -12.24 4.43 3.23
C TRP A 26 -12.80 4.70 4.63
N SER A 27 -12.33 3.98 5.64
CA SER A 27 -12.71 4.17 7.05
C SER A 27 -11.60 3.67 7.97
N THR A 28 -11.49 4.28 9.15
CA THR A 28 -10.66 3.79 10.27
C THR A 28 -11.45 2.92 11.24
N GLY A 29 -12.75 2.74 11.02
CA GLY A 29 -13.63 1.93 11.88
C GLY A 29 -14.24 2.66 13.06
N GLU A 30 -14.01 3.98 13.19
CA GLU A 30 -14.60 4.78 14.26
C GLU A 30 -16.13 4.89 14.10
N PRO A 31 -16.93 4.63 15.17
CA PRO A 31 -18.39 4.56 15.08
C PRO A 31 -19.07 5.82 14.53
N ASP A 32 -18.50 6.99 14.83
CA ASP A 32 -19.06 8.29 14.47
C ASP A 32 -18.41 8.89 13.20
N ALA A 33 -17.45 8.19 12.60
CA ALA A 33 -16.83 8.65 11.36
C ALA A 33 -17.78 8.44 10.18
N VAL A 34 -18.11 9.51 9.47
CA VAL A 34 -18.88 9.43 8.23
C VAL A 34 -18.03 8.70 7.19
N PRO A 35 -18.45 7.51 6.72
CA PRO A 35 -17.62 6.75 5.81
C PRO A 35 -17.68 7.37 4.40
N ALA A 36 -16.52 7.47 3.76
CA ALA A 36 -16.39 8.04 2.43
C ALA A 36 -15.76 7.04 1.46
N VAL A 37 -16.48 5.96 1.14
CA VAL A 37 -15.99 4.91 0.22
C VAL A 37 -15.90 5.41 -1.23
N GLY A 38 -16.81 6.30 -1.64
CA GLY A 38 -16.87 6.83 -3.00
C GLY A 38 -16.83 5.72 -4.05
N GLY A 39 -16.04 5.91 -5.11
CA GLY A 39 -15.81 4.91 -6.16
C GLY A 39 -14.57 4.02 -5.93
N ALA A 40 -13.98 4.02 -4.73
CA ALA A 40 -12.72 3.32 -4.49
C ALA A 40 -12.84 1.81 -4.76
N MET A 41 -13.92 1.17 -4.29
CA MET A 41 -14.16 -0.25 -4.52
C MET A 41 -14.34 -0.59 -6.01
N ASP A 42 -14.98 0.29 -6.79
CA ASP A 42 -15.13 0.11 -8.25
C ASP A 42 -13.80 0.24 -8.99
N LEU A 43 -12.93 1.15 -8.53
CA LEU A 43 -11.59 1.34 -9.08
C LEU A 43 -10.71 0.12 -8.81
N VAL A 44 -10.68 -0.37 -7.56
CA VAL A 44 -9.84 -1.53 -7.22
C VAL A 44 -10.31 -2.83 -7.87
N ALA A 45 -11.61 -2.95 -8.16
CA ALA A 45 -12.16 -4.12 -8.84
C ALA A 45 -11.91 -4.11 -10.37
N GLY A 46 -11.62 -2.95 -10.95
CA GLY A 46 -11.66 -2.74 -12.39
C GLY A 46 -10.34 -2.36 -13.05
N ALA A 47 -9.30 -2.06 -12.27
CA ALA A 47 -7.99 -1.68 -12.80
C ALA A 47 -7.10 -2.90 -13.05
N ALA A 48 -6.29 -2.87 -14.11
CA ALA A 48 -5.30 -3.90 -14.36
C ALA A 48 -4.13 -3.85 -13.37
N ASN A 49 -3.75 -2.64 -12.91
CA ASN A 49 -2.78 -2.43 -11.85
C ASN A 49 -3.28 -1.38 -10.86
N LEU A 50 -3.08 -1.63 -9.57
CA LEU A 50 -3.38 -0.71 -8.48
C LEU A 50 -2.11 -0.34 -7.72
N PHE A 51 -1.84 0.96 -7.72
CA PHE A 51 -0.76 1.56 -6.95
C PHE A 51 -1.31 2.34 -5.77
N VAL A 52 -0.65 2.20 -4.63
CA VAL A 52 -0.94 2.97 -3.42
C VAL A 52 0.14 4.01 -3.22
N MET A 53 -0.24 5.27 -3.02
CA MET A 53 0.66 6.35 -2.63
C MET A 53 0.29 6.83 -1.24
N MET A 54 1.23 6.72 -0.29
CA MET A 54 0.95 6.98 1.12
C MET A 54 2.23 7.28 1.90
N GLU A 55 2.14 8.02 3.00
CA GLU A 55 3.22 8.01 4.00
C GLU A 55 3.39 6.61 4.57
N HIS A 56 4.64 6.25 4.88
CA HIS A 56 5.03 4.93 5.40
C HIS A 56 4.47 4.67 6.79
N VAL A 57 4.41 5.72 7.60
CA VAL A 57 3.90 5.72 8.97
C VAL A 57 2.76 6.73 9.13
N THR A 58 2.00 6.63 10.22
CA THR A 58 1.08 7.69 10.64
C THR A 58 1.84 8.88 11.23
N ARG A 59 1.12 9.97 11.52
CA ARG A 59 1.68 11.13 12.23
C ARG A 59 2.26 10.76 13.61
N ASP A 60 1.72 9.73 14.25
CA ASP A 60 2.17 9.22 15.54
C ASP A 60 3.28 8.15 15.40
N GLY A 61 3.78 7.92 14.18
CA GLY A 61 4.86 6.97 13.90
C GLY A 61 4.41 5.52 13.79
N LEU A 62 3.11 5.23 13.74
CA LEU A 62 2.62 3.85 13.63
C LEU A 62 2.79 3.33 12.19
N PRO A 63 3.30 2.09 11.99
CA PRO A 63 3.42 1.49 10.68
C PRO A 63 2.08 1.39 9.94
N LYS A 64 2.08 1.76 8.66
CA LYS A 64 0.91 1.58 7.77
C LYS A 64 1.07 0.40 6.81
N ILE A 65 2.28 -0.15 6.70
CA ILE A 65 2.58 -1.42 6.07
C ILE A 65 2.51 -2.51 7.14
N VAL A 66 1.50 -3.38 7.07
CA VAL A 66 1.10 -4.27 8.18
C VAL A 66 0.96 -5.71 7.72
N GLU A 67 1.09 -6.68 8.64
CA GLU A 67 0.86 -8.09 8.27
C GLU A 67 -0.59 -8.33 7.82
N ARG A 68 -1.56 -7.72 8.52
CA ARG A 68 -2.99 -7.74 8.21
C ARG A 68 -3.59 -6.37 8.51
N CYS A 69 -4.48 -5.89 7.64
CA CYS A 69 -5.21 -4.67 7.93
C CYS A 69 -6.18 -4.89 9.10
N SER A 70 -6.21 -3.94 10.02
CA SER A 70 -7.20 -3.86 11.10
C SER A 70 -8.40 -2.99 10.70
N TYR A 71 -8.19 -2.06 9.77
CA TYR A 71 -9.25 -1.18 9.27
C TYR A 71 -10.13 -1.87 8.22
N PRO A 72 -11.38 -1.41 8.05
CA PRO A 72 -12.27 -1.92 7.01
C PRO A 72 -11.62 -1.90 5.62
N LEU A 73 -11.64 -3.05 4.96
CA LEU A 73 -10.98 -3.21 3.67
C LEU A 73 -11.76 -2.51 2.55
N THR A 74 -11.00 -1.98 1.60
CA THR A 74 -11.44 -1.56 0.28
C THR A 74 -11.36 -2.71 -0.71
N GLY A 75 -10.33 -3.56 -0.61
CA GLY A 75 -10.13 -4.72 -1.46
C GLY A 75 -9.11 -5.70 -0.89
N LEU A 76 -9.28 -6.98 -1.22
CA LEU A 76 -8.41 -8.08 -0.78
C LEU A 76 -7.37 -8.38 -1.87
N GLY A 77 -6.08 -8.36 -1.53
CA GLY A 77 -4.97 -8.67 -2.43
C GLY A 77 -4.98 -7.88 -3.74
N VAL A 78 -5.44 -6.63 -3.69
CA VAL A 78 -5.64 -5.79 -4.88
C VAL A 78 -4.45 -4.88 -5.18
N VAL A 79 -3.54 -4.67 -4.22
CA VAL A 79 -2.40 -3.74 -4.38
C VAL A 79 -1.24 -4.43 -5.08
N ASP A 80 -0.74 -3.84 -6.16
CA ASP A 80 0.44 -4.30 -6.88
C ASP A 80 1.73 -3.61 -6.42
N ARG A 81 1.64 -2.32 -6.08
CA ARG A 81 2.80 -1.52 -5.66
C ARG A 81 2.42 -0.42 -4.68
N ILE A 82 3.33 -0.17 -3.75
CA ILE A 82 3.22 0.85 -2.72
C ILE A 82 4.37 1.85 -2.90
N TYR A 83 4.01 3.12 -2.99
CA TYR A 83 4.93 4.24 -3.01
C TYR A 83 4.81 4.97 -1.68
N THR A 84 5.93 5.07 -0.98
CA THR A 84 6.04 5.82 0.27
C THR A 84 7.09 6.91 0.18
N ASP A 85 7.11 7.78 1.17
CA ASP A 85 8.17 8.76 1.40
C ASP A 85 9.55 8.12 1.61
N LEU A 86 9.60 6.83 1.96
CA LEU A 86 10.84 6.11 2.27
C LEU A 86 11.28 5.10 1.19
N ALA A 87 10.32 4.48 0.51
CA ALA A 87 10.57 3.32 -0.35
C ALA A 87 9.47 3.08 -1.40
N VAL A 88 9.86 2.37 -2.46
CA VAL A 88 8.96 1.71 -3.41
C VAL A 88 8.96 0.22 -3.14
N ILE A 89 7.77 -0.34 -2.97
CA ILE A 89 7.55 -1.72 -2.51
C ILE A 89 6.60 -2.41 -3.49
N ASP A 90 7.05 -3.51 -4.10
CA ASP A 90 6.23 -4.35 -4.97
C ASP A 90 5.58 -5.44 -4.12
N VAL A 91 4.27 -5.64 -4.29
CA VAL A 91 3.56 -6.77 -3.71
C VAL A 91 3.79 -7.98 -4.62
N GLN A 92 4.32 -9.07 -4.08
CA GLN A 92 4.64 -10.26 -4.85
C GLN A 92 3.38 -11.11 -5.09
N PRO A 93 3.28 -11.79 -6.25
CA PRO A 93 2.21 -12.76 -6.50
C PRO A 93 2.16 -13.82 -5.38
N GLY A 94 1.01 -14.01 -4.75
CA GLY A 94 0.83 -14.93 -3.62
C GLY A 94 1.18 -14.35 -2.25
N GLY A 95 1.64 -13.10 -2.18
CA GLY A 95 1.98 -12.37 -0.97
C GLY A 95 3.48 -12.19 -0.77
N GLY A 96 3.83 -11.26 0.12
CA GLY A 96 5.20 -10.82 0.37
C GLY A 96 5.49 -9.45 -0.24
N LEU A 97 6.39 -8.70 0.41
CA LEU A 97 6.69 -7.31 0.06
C LEU A 97 8.15 -7.19 -0.34
N LEU A 98 8.40 -6.70 -1.55
CA LEU A 98 9.75 -6.54 -2.11
C LEU A 98 10.08 -5.07 -2.29
N VAL A 99 11.03 -4.55 -1.51
CA VAL A 99 11.56 -3.20 -1.64
C VAL A 99 12.41 -3.12 -2.91
N THR A 100 11.93 -2.36 -3.90
CA THR A 100 12.58 -2.19 -5.21
C THR A 100 13.26 -0.83 -5.38
N GLY A 101 12.91 0.14 -4.56
CA GLY A 101 13.60 1.42 -4.46
C GLY A 101 13.60 1.97 -3.03
N LEU A 102 14.65 2.70 -2.68
CA LEU A 102 14.81 3.41 -1.41
C LEU A 102 15.02 4.89 -1.71
N ALA A 103 14.40 5.76 -0.91
CA ALA A 103 14.68 7.20 -0.98
C ALA A 103 16.16 7.48 -0.68
N GLU A 104 16.68 8.58 -1.22
CA GLU A 104 18.05 9.00 -0.96
C GLU A 104 18.33 9.14 0.54
N GLY A 105 19.40 8.50 1.02
CA GLY A 105 19.79 8.48 2.43
C GLY A 105 19.00 7.50 3.32
N VAL A 106 17.99 6.79 2.80
CA VAL A 106 17.22 5.80 3.55
C VAL A 106 17.83 4.41 3.40
N SER A 107 18.08 3.73 4.52
CA SER A 107 18.54 2.33 4.54
C SER A 107 17.36 1.34 4.54
N PHE A 108 17.59 0.13 4.05
CA PHE A 108 16.59 -0.95 4.14
C PHE A 108 16.20 -1.25 5.59
N ASP A 109 17.17 -1.29 6.52
CA ASP A 109 16.91 -1.56 7.92
C ASP A 109 15.98 -0.52 8.56
N ALA A 110 16.11 0.76 8.16
CA ALA A 110 15.22 1.81 8.63
C ALA A 110 13.78 1.59 8.14
N VAL A 111 13.60 1.23 6.87
CA VAL A 111 12.27 0.92 6.31
C VAL A 111 11.67 -0.31 6.98
N ALA A 112 12.46 -1.37 7.17
CA ALA A 112 12.03 -2.59 7.84
C ALA A 112 11.63 -2.32 9.30
N ALA A 113 12.35 -1.46 10.02
CA ALA A 113 12.01 -1.09 11.39
C ALA A 113 10.71 -0.27 11.51
N LEU A 114 10.32 0.44 10.44
CA LEU A 114 9.10 1.23 10.35
C LEU A 114 7.94 0.48 9.69
N SER A 115 8.12 -0.82 9.42
CA SER A 115 7.11 -1.71 8.86
C SER A 115 6.71 -2.78 9.88
N ALA A 116 5.42 -3.09 9.94
CA ALA A 116 4.89 -4.19 10.75
C ALA A 116 4.73 -5.49 9.96
N ALA A 117 4.95 -5.45 8.64
CA ALA A 117 5.07 -6.63 7.78
C ALA A 117 6.54 -6.94 7.45
N PRO A 118 6.92 -8.21 7.28
CA PRO A 118 8.25 -8.57 6.79
C PRO A 118 8.49 -8.02 5.38
N LEU A 119 9.67 -7.42 5.18
CA LEU A 119 10.12 -6.90 3.89
C LEU A 119 11.30 -7.71 3.35
N MET A 120 11.38 -7.82 2.02
CA MET A 120 12.53 -8.33 1.30
C MET A 120 13.20 -7.20 0.52
N LEU A 121 14.52 -7.19 0.43
CA LEU A 121 15.25 -6.23 -0.38
C LEU A 121 15.59 -6.82 -1.75
N LYS A 122 15.25 -6.10 -2.83
CA LYS A 122 15.72 -6.45 -4.17
C LYS A 122 17.23 -6.19 -4.24
N GLY A 123 18.03 -7.18 -4.64
CA GLY A 123 19.50 -7.09 -4.59
C GLY A 123 20.13 -5.92 -5.36
N GLN A 124 19.47 -5.41 -6.41
CA GLN A 124 19.83 -4.15 -7.09
C GLN A 124 18.75 -3.10 -6.83
N CYS A 125 18.58 -2.74 -5.55
CA CYS A 125 17.60 -1.73 -5.15
C CYS A 125 18.02 -0.36 -5.68
N ARG A 126 17.07 0.36 -6.29
CA ARG A 126 17.35 1.68 -6.88
C ARG A 126 17.32 2.76 -5.80
N VAL A 127 18.25 3.72 -5.86
CA VAL A 127 18.12 4.96 -5.10
C VAL A 127 17.18 5.89 -5.85
N LEU A 128 16.13 6.36 -5.18
CA LEU A 128 15.13 7.27 -5.70
C LEU A 128 15.60 8.71 -5.44
N ARG A 129 15.57 9.54 -6.49
CA ARG A 129 15.93 10.96 -6.47
C ARG A 129 14.72 11.80 -6.79
#